data_AF-A0AAE4YHN7-F1
#
_entry.id   AF-A0AAE4YHN7-F1
#
_cell.length_a   1.000
_cell.length_b   1.000
_cell.length_c   1.000
_cell.angle_alpha   90.00
_cell.angle_beta   90.00
_cell.angle_gamma   90.00
#
_symmetry.space_group_name_H-M   'P 1'
#
loop_
_entity.id
_entity.type
_entity.pdbx_description
1 polymer ?
#
loop_
_entity_poly.entity_id
_entity_poly.type
_entity_poly.pdbx_seq_one_letter_code
_entity_poly.pdbx_strand_id
1 'polypeptide(L)'
;MKGGKILAGLFRHDTSRALDPQLHTHAVIPNMVLNPDGKWTALHNDEIYLTKMLGGEIYRNELARSLRGLGYAVERTGRDGIVELRDVPQDLRALYSKRSEAIGAALVKRGMEATPANRALAALATRVSKAGQIDRAELREAWIGEARAEGMNPDLLWELKDRSVITAAQSLGGVTRGGLPGEAIAREARDALLHGIAHLSERQSVYPLRDLLKHAMPRLEHAGIGDLMREVTKLTQEKTLLVAARAGISPLLTDRETLAAEREVIASWRAGRKAGELDLHGLAAEKRDPAKTLDRLLEQTSLTPGQRDAVRVGLTGTSQIVGVQGYAGTGKTFMIDTLRRYAEKAGYELQGLAPSGRAVEALREAIPEAKTLQSWLMQIRSGGDPVGQGANRRILVVDEAGMVSASEMRDLLSHARGAGFARVILVGDVKQLDAVSAGHACRPPAPCARRRHAGGAGWPHRSHRPPGRYKAPHSCHGHGGCHGPPRNGRPRPATASPRQRPCAPPASSRR
;
A
#
# COMPACT_ATOMS: atom_id res chain seq x y z
N MET A 1 -1.24 -6.64 21.02
CA MET A 1 -0.70 -7.23 22.28
C MET A 1 -0.14 -6.08 23.14
N LYS A 2 0.04 -6.25 24.46
CA LYS A 2 0.90 -5.32 25.22
C LYS A 2 2.34 -5.67 24.88
N GLY A 3 3.06 -4.80 24.18
CA GLY A 3 4.45 -5.06 23.76
C GLY A 3 5.37 -5.25 24.97
N GLY A 4 6.27 -6.22 24.90
CA GLY A 4 7.36 -6.36 25.86
C GLY A 4 8.47 -5.34 25.62
N LYS A 5 9.38 -5.19 26.58
CA LYS A 5 10.53 -4.28 26.45
C LYS A 5 11.62 -4.92 25.59
N ILE A 6 12.10 -4.20 24.59
CA ILE A 6 13.27 -4.60 23.79
C ILE A 6 14.57 -4.04 24.39
N LEU A 7 15.67 -4.74 24.13
CA LEU A 7 17.03 -4.24 24.36
C LEU A 7 17.62 -3.81 23.00
N ALA A 8 18.50 -2.81 22.98
CA ALA A 8 19.24 -2.42 21.78
C ALA A 8 20.63 -1.89 22.14
N GLY A 9 21.67 -2.40 21.48
CA GLY A 9 23.02 -1.81 21.51
C GLY A 9 23.19 -0.84 20.35
N LEU A 10 23.62 0.39 20.61
CA LEU A 10 23.79 1.44 19.60
C LEU A 10 25.28 1.65 19.30
N PHE A 11 25.73 1.23 18.12
CA PHE A 11 27.11 1.37 17.68
C PHE A 11 27.21 2.44 16.58
N ARG A 12 27.75 3.61 16.92
CA ARG A 12 27.91 4.73 15.98
C ARG A 12 29.23 4.60 15.21
N HIS A 13 29.14 4.74 13.90
CA HIS A 13 30.25 4.74 12.95
C HIS A 13 30.21 6.01 12.10
N ASP A 14 31.37 6.40 11.61
CA ASP A 14 31.70 7.66 10.97
C ASP A 14 32.09 7.48 9.48
N THR A 15 32.50 6.28 9.08
CA THR A 15 33.09 6.00 7.76
C THR A 15 32.27 5.03 6.91
N SER A 16 32.22 5.27 5.61
CA SER A 16 31.71 4.34 4.59
C SER A 16 32.65 3.13 4.42
N ARG A 17 32.23 2.12 3.63
CA ARG A 17 33.13 1.01 3.22
C ARG A 17 34.21 1.44 2.22
N ALA A 18 33.99 2.56 1.53
CA ALA A 18 34.96 3.22 0.65
C ALA A 18 35.70 4.35 1.38
N LEU A 19 35.61 4.40 2.72
CA LEU A 19 36.23 5.40 3.60
C LEU A 19 35.71 6.85 3.45
N ASP A 20 34.65 7.08 2.68
CA ASP A 20 33.94 8.38 2.65
C ASP A 20 33.32 8.72 4.02
N PRO A 21 33.05 10.00 4.32
CA PRO A 21 32.21 10.41 5.45
C PRO A 21 30.81 9.77 5.37
N GLN A 22 30.49 8.86 6.29
CA GLN A 22 29.17 8.23 6.38
C GLN A 22 28.79 7.99 7.84
N LEU A 23 28.23 9.01 8.49
CA LEU A 23 27.70 8.89 9.85
C LEU A 23 26.49 7.94 9.87
N HIS A 24 26.60 6.82 10.59
CA HIS A 24 25.51 5.85 10.74
C HIS A 24 25.57 5.16 12.11
N THR A 25 24.43 4.61 12.54
CA THR A 25 24.34 3.85 13.80
C THR A 25 23.79 2.46 13.53
N HIS A 26 24.54 1.43 13.88
CA HIS A 26 24.01 0.07 13.98
C HIS A 26 23.25 -0.09 15.29
N ALA A 27 21.92 -0.07 15.22
CA ALA A 27 21.05 -0.44 16.33
C ALA A 27 20.88 -1.97 16.33
N VAL A 28 21.70 -2.66 17.14
CA VAL A 28 21.67 -4.13 17.25
C VAL A 28 20.65 -4.52 18.31
N ILE A 29 19.51 -5.04 17.85
CA ILE A 29 18.45 -5.58 18.70
C ILE A 29 18.69 -7.10 18.83
N PRO A 30 19.13 -7.62 19.99
CA PRO A 30 19.21 -9.06 20.22
C PRO A 30 17.81 -9.69 20.14
N ASN A 31 17.74 -10.97 19.77
CA ASN A 31 16.49 -11.71 19.63
C ASN A 31 15.90 -12.13 21.00
N MET A 32 15.61 -11.13 21.84
CA MET A 32 15.04 -11.28 23.18
C MET A 32 14.12 -10.11 23.51
N VAL A 33 12.98 -10.40 24.12
CA VAL A 33 12.02 -9.41 24.60
C VAL A 33 11.59 -9.77 26.02
N LEU A 34 11.55 -8.78 26.91
CA LEU A 34 11.05 -8.95 28.28
C LEU A 34 9.54 -8.71 28.29
N ASN A 35 8.77 -9.78 28.51
CA ASN A 35 7.32 -9.73 28.52
C ASN A 35 6.77 -9.11 29.82
N PRO A 36 5.49 -8.66 29.82
CA PRO A 36 4.83 -8.13 31.01
C PRO A 36 4.72 -9.12 32.19
N ASP A 37 4.87 -10.43 31.97
CA ASP A 37 4.92 -11.47 33.01
C ASP A 37 6.33 -11.70 33.58
N GLY A 38 7.31 -10.88 33.18
CA GLY A 38 8.70 -10.97 33.61
C GLY A 38 9.55 -12.00 32.86
N LYS A 39 8.97 -12.77 31.92
CA LYS A 39 9.72 -13.80 31.18
C LYS A 39 10.34 -13.26 29.90
N TRP A 40 11.51 -13.78 29.56
CA TRP A 40 12.18 -13.54 28.29
C TRP A 40 11.70 -14.53 27.23
N THR A 41 11.36 -14.03 26.04
CA THR A 41 11.08 -14.84 24.85
C THR A 41 11.82 -14.29 23.63
N ALA A 42 11.84 -15.03 22.52
CA ALA A 42 12.28 -14.50 21.24
C ALA A 42 11.42 -13.31 20.80
N LEU A 43 12.03 -12.39 20.03
CA LEU A 43 11.38 -11.22 19.46
C LEU A 43 10.67 -11.61 18.14
N HIS A 44 9.39 -11.25 18.05
CA HIS A 44 8.65 -11.32 16.78
C HIS A 44 8.94 -10.04 15.97
N ASN A 45 9.59 -10.17 14.80
CA ASN A 45 10.15 -9.02 14.06
C ASN A 45 9.27 -8.51 12.91
N ASP A 46 8.11 -9.12 12.64
CA ASP A 46 7.16 -8.69 11.61
C ASP A 46 6.79 -7.19 11.72
N GLU A 47 6.59 -6.69 12.94
CA GLU A 47 6.24 -5.29 13.17
C GLU A 47 7.36 -4.35 12.72
N ILE A 48 8.62 -4.71 12.99
CA ILE A 48 9.80 -3.96 12.56
C ILE A 48 9.91 -3.95 11.03
N TYR A 49 9.64 -5.09 10.38
CA TYR A 49 9.69 -5.17 8.92
C TYR A 49 8.57 -4.34 8.25
N LEU A 50 7.34 -4.41 8.77
CA LEU A 50 6.18 -3.68 8.25
C LEU A 50 6.29 -2.17 8.53
N THR A 51 6.93 -1.76 9.62
CA THR A 51 7.11 -0.34 9.98
C THR A 51 8.43 0.26 9.49
N LYS A 52 9.33 -0.50 8.85
CA LYS A 52 10.66 -0.01 8.41
C LYS A 52 10.64 1.32 7.65
N MET A 53 9.62 1.53 6.79
CA MET A 53 9.46 2.75 6.01
C MET A 53 9.04 3.93 6.90
N LEU A 54 8.15 3.70 7.86
CA LEU A 54 7.78 4.68 8.87
C LEU A 54 8.96 4.98 9.80
N GLY A 55 9.71 3.97 10.26
CA GLY A 55 10.90 4.18 11.09
C GLY A 55 11.97 5.03 10.40
N GLY A 56 12.21 4.78 9.11
CA GLY A 56 13.08 5.62 8.29
C GLY A 56 12.55 7.04 8.07
N GLU A 57 11.23 7.24 8.04
CA GLU A 57 10.60 8.57 8.00
C GLU A 57 10.68 9.31 9.33
N ILE A 58 10.42 8.63 10.46
CA ILE A 58 10.60 9.18 11.82
C ILE A 58 12.04 9.66 12.00
N TYR A 59 13.03 8.82 11.65
CA TYR A 59 14.44 9.19 11.76
C TYR A 59 14.78 10.46 10.95
N ARG A 60 14.34 10.54 9.69
CA ARG A 60 14.60 11.69 8.82
C ARG A 60 13.86 12.95 9.29
N ASN A 61 12.62 12.83 9.76
CA ASN A 61 11.85 13.93 10.30
C ASN A 61 12.51 14.51 11.57
N GLU A 62 12.86 13.66 12.55
CA GLU A 62 13.51 14.10 13.79
C GLU A 62 14.93 14.64 13.54
N LEU A 63 15.67 14.08 12.56
CA LEU A 63 16.96 14.62 12.10
C LEU A 63 16.78 16.01 11.49
N ALA A 64 15.83 16.20 10.57
CA ALA A 64 15.54 17.50 9.98
C ALA A 64 15.12 18.54 11.03
N ARG A 65 14.25 18.15 11.97
CA ARG A 65 13.79 18.98 13.10
C ARG A 65 14.96 19.41 13.99
N SER A 66 15.87 18.47 14.31
CA SER A 66 17.07 18.74 15.11
C SER A 66 18.06 19.66 14.38
N LEU A 67 18.29 19.45 13.07
CA LEU A 67 19.17 20.28 12.26
C LEU A 67 18.62 21.72 12.12
N ARG A 68 17.31 21.89 11.91
CA ARG A 68 16.66 23.22 11.94
C ARG A 68 16.77 23.89 13.31
N GLY A 69 16.61 23.13 14.40
CA GLY A 69 16.82 23.63 15.76
C GLY A 69 18.26 24.02 16.08
N LEU A 70 19.23 23.50 15.32
CA LEU A 70 20.64 23.92 15.32
C LEU A 70 20.92 25.05 14.29
N GLY A 71 19.89 25.65 13.69
CA GLY A 71 19.98 26.79 12.79
C GLY A 71 20.44 26.48 11.35
N TYR A 72 20.47 25.22 10.94
CA TYR A 72 20.81 24.84 9.56
C TYR A 72 19.62 24.98 8.61
N ALA A 73 19.89 25.40 7.37
CA ALA A 73 18.94 25.32 6.27
C ALA A 73 18.78 23.87 5.79
N VAL A 74 17.61 23.29 6.03
CA VAL A 74 17.30 21.87 5.73
C VAL A 74 16.21 21.76 4.69
N GLU A 75 16.43 20.92 3.68
CA GLU A 75 15.47 20.61 2.64
C GLU A 75 15.23 19.11 2.47
N ARG A 76 14.15 18.76 1.78
CA ARG A 76 13.78 17.39 1.44
C ARG A 76 13.81 17.21 -0.07
N THR A 77 14.68 16.31 -0.56
CA THR A 77 14.96 16.13 -1.98
C THR A 77 14.55 14.73 -2.47
N GLY A 78 14.26 14.65 -3.77
CA GLY A 78 13.88 13.42 -4.46
C GLY A 78 12.53 12.82 -4.05
N ARG A 79 12.11 11.77 -4.76
CA ARG A 79 10.84 11.06 -4.52
C ARG A 79 10.78 10.39 -3.15
N ASP A 80 11.93 9.97 -2.62
CA ASP A 80 12.01 9.28 -1.33
C ASP A 80 12.00 10.26 -0.14
N GLY A 81 12.16 11.58 -0.36
CA GLY A 81 12.21 12.59 0.70
C GLY A 81 13.49 12.51 1.53
N ILE A 82 14.64 12.46 0.87
CA ILE A 82 15.96 12.48 1.53
C ILE A 82 16.16 13.84 2.18
N VAL A 83 16.72 13.87 3.39
CA VAL A 83 16.96 15.12 4.13
C VAL A 83 18.39 15.57 3.87
N GLU A 84 18.53 16.79 3.35
CA GLU A 84 19.82 17.38 2.98
C GLU A 84 19.98 18.79 3.56
N LEU A 85 21.23 19.22 3.72
CA LEU A 85 21.56 20.61 4.04
C LEU A 85 21.64 21.40 2.75
N ARG A 86 20.78 22.40 2.58
CA ARG A 86 20.70 23.23 1.35
C ARG A 86 22.04 23.88 1.01
N ASP A 87 22.69 24.41 2.04
CA ASP A 87 23.88 25.25 1.88
C ASP A 87 25.16 24.43 1.62
N VAL A 88 25.09 23.09 1.60
CA VAL A 88 26.22 22.23 1.26
C VAL A 88 26.28 22.01 -0.26
N PRO A 89 27.39 22.38 -0.94
CA PRO A 89 27.53 22.24 -2.38
C PRO A 89 27.22 20.84 -2.90
N GLN A 90 26.61 20.76 -4.09
CA GLN A 90 26.27 19.48 -4.70
C GLN A 90 27.53 18.69 -5.11
N ASP A 91 28.56 19.37 -5.60
CA ASP A 91 29.80 18.74 -6.04
C ASP A 91 30.56 18.09 -4.87
N LEU A 92 30.56 18.76 -3.70
CA LEU A 92 31.10 18.22 -2.45
C LEU A 92 30.32 16.98 -1.96
N ARG A 93 29.00 16.92 -2.21
CA ARG A 93 28.18 15.73 -1.95
C ARG A 93 28.49 14.60 -2.94
N ALA A 94 28.76 14.92 -4.19
CA ALA A 94 29.15 13.93 -5.22
C ALA A 94 30.51 13.31 -4.91
N LEU A 95 31.51 14.14 -4.57
CA LEU A 95 32.88 13.72 -4.21
C LEU A 95 32.92 12.62 -3.13
N TYR A 96 32.09 12.75 -2.09
CA TYR A 96 31.97 11.76 -1.01
C TYR A 96 30.91 10.68 -1.24
N SER A 97 30.39 10.56 -2.46
CA SER A 97 29.39 9.55 -2.86
C SER A 97 29.97 8.41 -3.70
N LYS A 98 31.29 8.21 -3.68
CA LYS A 98 32.05 7.20 -4.47
C LYS A 98 31.42 5.81 -4.46
N ARG A 99 30.88 5.37 -3.31
CA ARG A 99 30.17 4.09 -3.20
C ARG A 99 28.87 4.03 -4.03
N SER A 100 28.11 5.12 -4.07
CA SER A 100 26.88 5.23 -4.86
C SER A 100 27.19 5.22 -6.36
N GLU A 101 28.26 5.91 -6.76
CA GLU A 101 28.77 5.93 -8.14
C GLU A 101 29.22 4.53 -8.58
N ALA A 102 30.01 3.83 -7.75
CA ALA A 102 30.43 2.46 -8.03
C ALA A 102 29.24 1.49 -8.21
N ILE A 103 28.16 1.67 -7.44
CA ILE A 103 26.91 0.91 -7.60
C ILE A 103 26.21 1.30 -8.92
N GLY A 104 26.14 2.58 -9.26
CA GLY A 104 25.57 3.07 -10.52
C GLY A 104 26.31 2.53 -11.75
N ALA A 105 27.64 2.68 -11.77
CA ALA A 105 28.50 2.15 -12.83
C ALA A 105 28.38 0.62 -12.97
N ALA A 106 28.26 -0.12 -11.86
CA ALA A 106 28.06 -1.57 -11.89
C ALA A 106 26.69 -1.98 -12.45
N LEU A 107 25.64 -1.16 -12.27
CA LEU A 107 24.33 -1.38 -12.87
C LEU A 107 24.33 -1.11 -14.37
N VAL A 108 24.91 0.02 -14.79
CA VAL A 108 25.08 0.39 -16.21
C VAL A 108 25.90 -0.67 -16.95
N LYS A 109 27.04 -1.09 -16.40
CA LYS A 109 27.90 -2.16 -16.97
C LYS A 109 27.18 -3.52 -17.10
N ARG A 110 26.09 -3.74 -16.36
CA ARG A 110 25.28 -4.96 -16.40
C ARG A 110 23.98 -4.82 -17.18
N GLY A 111 23.69 -3.64 -17.75
CA GLY A 111 22.42 -3.36 -18.42
C GLY A 111 21.20 -3.47 -17.50
N MET A 112 21.38 -3.31 -16.18
CA MET A 112 20.34 -3.53 -15.19
C MET A 112 19.67 -2.21 -14.79
N GLU A 113 18.34 -2.16 -14.84
CA GLU A 113 17.59 -1.03 -14.27
C GLU A 113 17.91 -0.84 -12.79
N ALA A 114 17.90 0.42 -12.33
CA ALA A 114 18.27 0.81 -10.98
C ALA A 114 17.20 0.54 -9.91
N THR A 115 16.58 -0.65 -9.94
CA THR A 115 15.59 -1.12 -8.96
C THR A 115 16.22 -1.35 -7.58
N PRO A 116 15.46 -1.34 -6.47
CA PRO A 116 15.99 -1.60 -5.14
C PRO A 116 16.69 -2.97 -5.00
N ALA A 117 16.17 -4.00 -5.68
CA ALA A 117 16.77 -5.33 -5.70
C ALA A 117 18.11 -5.35 -6.45
N ASN A 118 18.16 -4.73 -7.63
CA ASN A 118 19.37 -4.66 -8.44
C ASN A 118 20.46 -3.82 -7.75
N ARG A 119 20.09 -2.70 -7.12
CA ARG A 119 20.99 -1.89 -6.27
C ARG A 119 21.57 -2.71 -5.11
N ALA A 120 20.75 -3.53 -4.43
CA ALA A 120 21.23 -4.39 -3.35
C ALA A 120 22.23 -5.46 -3.83
N LEU A 121 21.96 -6.09 -4.98
CA LEU A 121 22.88 -7.05 -5.61
C LEU A 121 24.18 -6.39 -6.07
N ALA A 122 24.11 -5.21 -6.70
CA ALA A 122 25.28 -4.43 -7.10
C ALA A 122 26.11 -3.99 -5.88
N ALA A 123 25.47 -3.53 -4.80
CA ALA A 123 26.13 -3.11 -3.55
C ALA A 123 26.79 -4.25 -2.77
N LEU A 124 26.39 -5.50 -3.02
CA LEU A 124 27.09 -6.70 -2.53
C LEU A 124 28.27 -7.08 -3.43
N ALA A 125 28.14 -6.93 -4.75
CA ALA A 125 29.18 -7.25 -5.73
C ALA A 125 30.34 -6.24 -5.74
N THR A 126 30.09 -4.96 -5.46
CA THR A 126 31.10 -3.89 -5.39
C THR A 126 31.75 -3.75 -4.00
N ARG A 127 31.59 -4.76 -3.13
CA ARG A 127 31.98 -4.67 -1.72
C ARG A 127 33.47 -4.93 -1.50
N VAL A 128 34.22 -3.87 -1.21
CA VAL A 128 35.57 -3.96 -0.67
C VAL A 128 35.55 -4.45 0.79
N SER A 129 36.60 -5.16 1.21
CA SER A 129 36.88 -5.50 2.61
C SER A 129 37.09 -4.22 3.44
N LYS A 130 36.87 -4.29 4.76
CA LYS A 130 37.25 -3.16 5.63
C LYS A 130 38.78 -3.09 5.69
N ALA A 131 39.34 -1.91 5.40
CA ALA A 131 40.66 -1.55 5.92
C ALA A 131 40.64 -1.57 7.47
N GLY A 132 41.82 -1.61 8.10
CA GLY A 132 41.98 -1.75 9.55
C GLY A 132 41.49 -0.55 10.36
N GLN A 133 41.95 -0.44 11.62
CA GLN A 133 41.83 0.82 12.36
C GLN A 133 42.73 1.87 11.70
N ILE A 134 42.12 2.75 10.91
CA ILE A 134 42.73 3.99 10.41
C ILE A 134 42.50 5.06 11.48
N ASP A 135 43.48 5.93 11.72
CA ASP A 135 43.30 7.02 12.67
C ASP A 135 42.28 8.06 12.17
N ARG A 136 41.54 8.65 13.11
CA ARG A 136 40.48 9.62 12.82
C ARG A 136 40.99 11.00 12.44
N ALA A 137 42.14 11.42 12.96
CA ALA A 137 42.74 12.68 12.55
C ALA A 137 43.33 12.55 11.14
N GLU A 138 44.08 11.48 10.88
CA GLU A 138 44.61 11.16 9.55
C GLU A 138 43.51 11.11 8.47
N LEU A 139 42.41 10.40 8.74
CA LEU A 139 41.29 10.29 7.79
C LEU A 139 40.60 11.64 7.55
N ARG A 140 40.52 12.50 8.58
CA ARG A 140 39.95 13.84 8.45
C ARG A 140 40.82 14.73 7.57
N GLU A 141 42.12 14.72 7.78
CA GLU A 141 43.07 15.49 6.95
C GLU A 141 43.07 14.97 5.51
N ALA A 142 42.94 13.66 5.30
CA ALA A 142 42.79 13.07 3.97
C ALA A 142 41.53 13.58 3.24
N TRP A 143 40.39 13.66 3.91
CA TRP A 143 39.17 14.26 3.35
C TRP A 143 39.35 15.76 3.02
N ILE A 144 39.93 16.54 3.95
CA ILE A 144 40.19 17.97 3.72
C ILE A 144 41.14 18.19 2.53
N GLY A 145 42.18 17.35 2.40
CA GLY A 145 43.11 17.35 1.27
C GLY A 145 42.44 16.99 -0.05
N GLU A 146 41.57 15.97 -0.07
CA GLU A 146 40.82 15.55 -1.25
C GLU A 146 39.87 16.65 -1.75
N ALA A 147 39.11 17.29 -0.84
CA ALA A 147 38.26 18.43 -1.22
C ALA A 147 39.06 19.60 -1.80
N ARG A 148 40.24 19.92 -1.23
CA ARG A 148 41.13 20.96 -1.76
C ARG A 148 41.72 20.61 -3.12
N ALA A 149 42.02 19.34 -3.37
CA ALA A 149 42.54 18.88 -4.66
C ALA A 149 41.53 19.07 -5.81
N GLU A 150 40.24 18.86 -5.52
CA GLU A 150 39.12 19.15 -6.44
C GLU A 150 38.72 20.64 -6.47
N GLY A 151 39.56 21.54 -5.93
CA GLY A 151 39.33 22.99 -5.94
C GLY A 151 38.21 23.49 -5.01
N MET A 152 37.68 22.64 -4.13
CA MET A 152 36.61 23.01 -3.19
C MET A 152 37.19 23.66 -1.94
N ASN A 153 36.51 24.67 -1.41
CA ASN A 153 36.85 25.29 -0.12
C ASN A 153 36.26 24.47 1.05
N PRO A 154 37.06 23.76 1.88
CA PRO A 154 36.53 23.00 3.01
C PRO A 154 36.11 23.89 4.18
N ASP A 155 36.67 25.11 4.27
CA ASP A 155 36.40 26.05 5.36
C ASP A 155 34.97 26.59 5.31
N LEU A 156 34.31 26.50 4.15
CA LEU A 156 32.87 26.67 4.00
C LEU A 156 32.08 25.83 5.02
N LEU A 157 32.47 24.58 5.30
CA LEU A 157 31.76 23.74 6.28
C LEU A 157 31.84 24.30 7.72
N TRP A 158 32.92 25.01 8.03
CA TRP A 158 33.07 25.72 9.31
C TRP A 158 32.24 26.99 9.35
N GLU A 159 32.27 27.80 8.28
CA GLU A 159 31.42 28.98 8.12
C GLU A 159 29.93 28.63 8.24
N LEU A 160 29.50 27.53 7.63
CA LEU A 160 28.12 27.02 7.72
C LEU A 160 27.75 26.65 9.16
N LYS A 161 28.63 25.97 9.88
CA LYS A 161 28.41 25.60 11.30
C LYS A 161 28.30 26.85 12.18
N ASP A 162 29.22 27.79 12.01
CA ASP A 162 29.26 28.98 12.88
C ASP A 162 28.08 29.92 12.58
N ARG A 163 27.69 30.03 11.30
CA ARG A 163 26.41 30.66 10.90
C ARG A 163 25.20 29.95 11.50
N SER A 164 25.18 28.61 11.54
CA SER A 164 24.06 27.86 12.14
C SER A 164 23.87 28.18 13.62
N VAL A 165 24.97 28.33 14.38
CA VAL A 165 24.92 28.72 15.80
C VAL A 165 24.31 30.11 15.97
N ILE A 166 24.67 31.07 15.12
CA ILE A 166 24.09 32.43 15.14
C ILE A 166 22.59 32.38 14.80
N THR A 167 22.20 31.66 13.75
CA THR A 167 20.78 31.49 13.36
C THR A 167 19.97 30.85 14.49
N ALA A 168 20.50 29.81 15.15
CA ALA A 168 19.86 29.15 16.28
C ALA A 168 19.64 30.12 17.45
N ALA A 169 20.66 30.91 17.82
CA ALA A 169 20.56 31.93 18.86
C ALA A 169 19.51 33.01 18.52
N GLN A 170 19.42 33.44 17.26
CA GLN A 170 18.44 34.41 16.80
C GLN A 170 17.00 33.84 16.74
N SER A 171 16.85 32.53 16.59
CA SER A 171 15.54 31.85 16.57
C SER A 171 14.87 31.67 17.94
N LEU A 172 15.57 31.98 19.04
CA LEU A 172 15.09 31.76 20.41
C LEU A 172 14.08 32.84 20.87
N GLY A 173 12.80 32.53 20.70
CA GLY A 173 11.78 32.87 21.69
C GLY A 173 11.01 34.18 21.49
N GLY A 174 9.96 34.13 20.66
CA GLY A 174 8.93 35.17 20.60
C GLY A 174 7.58 34.61 20.16
N VAL A 175 6.49 35.32 20.47
CA VAL A 175 5.16 35.01 19.91
C VAL A 175 5.24 35.26 18.40
N THR A 176 5.17 34.19 17.61
CA THR A 176 5.05 34.32 16.15
C THR A 176 3.69 34.91 15.79
N ARG A 177 3.51 35.44 14.57
CA ARG A 177 2.17 35.85 14.09
C ARG A 177 1.11 34.72 14.15
N GLY A 178 1.53 33.46 14.34
CA GLY A 178 0.68 32.28 14.42
C GLY A 178 0.37 31.76 15.83
N GLY A 179 0.68 32.50 16.90
CA GLY A 179 0.34 32.18 18.29
C GLY A 179 1.51 31.65 19.13
N LEU A 180 1.19 30.96 20.25
CA LEU A 180 2.18 30.29 21.08
C LEU A 180 2.87 29.16 20.29
N PRO A 181 4.18 28.88 20.52
CA PRO A 181 4.90 27.84 19.76
C PRO A 181 4.21 26.46 19.78
N GLY A 182 3.61 26.08 20.92
CA GLY A 182 2.88 24.81 21.05
C GLY A 182 1.58 24.74 20.24
N GLU A 183 0.89 25.87 20.01
CA GLU A 183 -0.33 25.92 19.19
C GLU A 183 0.02 25.87 17.70
N ALA A 184 1.10 26.54 17.29
CA ALA A 184 1.61 26.45 15.93
C ALA A 184 2.02 25.03 15.57
N ILE A 185 2.77 24.35 16.45
CA ILE A 185 3.17 22.94 16.29
C ILE A 185 1.95 22.00 16.26
N ALA A 186 0.94 22.22 17.11
CA ALA A 186 -0.28 21.42 17.11
C ALA A 186 -1.09 21.60 15.81
N ARG A 187 -1.19 22.82 15.29
CA ARG A 187 -1.83 23.14 14.01
C ARG A 187 -1.09 22.48 12.83
N GLU A 188 0.24 22.62 12.79
CA GLU A 188 1.10 21.96 11.78
C GLU A 188 0.89 20.44 11.77
N ALA A 189 0.89 19.79 12.94
CA ALA A 189 0.64 18.37 13.08
C ALA A 189 -0.78 17.98 12.62
N ARG A 190 -1.79 18.82 12.89
CA ARG A 190 -3.18 18.61 12.46
C ARG A 190 -3.32 18.72 10.94
N ASP A 191 -2.77 19.77 10.34
CA ASP A 191 -2.83 20.01 8.90
C ASP A 191 -2.11 18.89 8.11
N ALA A 192 -0.98 18.41 8.61
CA ALA A 192 -0.27 17.27 8.04
C ALA A 192 -1.06 15.94 8.14
N LEU A 193 -1.77 15.70 9.26
CA LEU A 193 -2.65 14.54 9.41
C LEU A 193 -3.88 14.64 8.50
N LEU A 194 -4.54 15.80 8.41
CA LEU A 194 -5.68 16.01 7.53
C LEU A 194 -5.30 15.82 6.06
N HIS A 195 -4.13 16.29 5.64
CA HIS A 195 -3.59 16.00 4.31
C HIS A 195 -3.28 14.51 4.10
N GLY A 196 -2.70 13.84 5.11
CA GLY A 196 -2.44 12.40 5.07
C GLY A 196 -3.73 11.56 5.00
N ILE A 197 -4.79 11.99 5.69
CA ILE A 197 -6.15 11.42 5.59
C ILE A 197 -6.67 11.60 4.16
N ALA A 198 -6.72 12.84 3.65
CA ALA A 198 -7.22 13.11 2.30
C ALA A 198 -6.53 12.26 1.23
N HIS A 199 -5.19 12.18 1.26
CA HIS A 199 -4.42 11.39 0.31
C HIS A 199 -4.67 9.87 0.40
N LEU A 200 -4.87 9.33 1.61
CA LEU A 200 -5.17 7.90 1.78
C LEU A 200 -6.63 7.58 1.47
N SER A 201 -7.57 8.46 1.84
CA SER A 201 -9.01 8.30 1.65
C SER A 201 -9.47 8.50 0.19
N GLU A 202 -8.62 8.99 -0.70
CA GLU A 202 -8.77 8.78 -2.16
C GLU A 202 -8.75 7.28 -2.52
N ARG A 203 -7.91 6.50 -1.82
CA ARG A 203 -7.40 5.20 -2.28
C ARG A 203 -7.71 4.01 -1.38
N GLN A 204 -8.07 4.24 -0.12
CA GLN A 204 -8.32 3.21 0.88
C GLN A 204 -9.42 3.70 1.82
N SER A 205 -10.55 2.97 1.96
CA SER A 205 -11.55 3.37 2.97
C SER A 205 -11.13 2.96 4.38
N VAL A 206 -10.20 2.02 4.48
CA VAL A 206 -9.56 1.60 5.72
C VAL A 206 -8.05 1.52 5.52
N TYR A 207 -7.31 2.31 6.28
CA TYR A 207 -5.84 2.40 6.21
C TYR A 207 -5.22 2.26 7.60
N PRO A 208 -4.01 1.69 7.74
CA PRO A 208 -3.37 1.52 9.03
C PRO A 208 -2.70 2.82 9.49
N LEU A 209 -2.69 3.08 10.80
CA LEU A 209 -2.05 4.26 11.40
C LEU A 209 -0.60 4.47 10.93
N ARG A 210 0.17 3.39 10.73
CA ARG A 210 1.56 3.51 10.26
C ARG A 210 1.67 4.23 8.90
N ASP A 211 0.70 4.01 8.01
CA ASP A 211 0.72 4.55 6.64
C ASP A 211 0.20 5.99 6.66
N LEU A 212 -0.76 6.33 7.54
CA LEU A 212 -1.15 7.73 7.81
C LEU A 212 0.04 8.56 8.31
N LEU A 213 0.75 8.08 9.33
CA LEU A 213 1.92 8.78 9.88
C LEU A 213 3.02 8.95 8.81
N LYS A 214 3.26 7.91 8.00
CA LYS A 214 4.26 7.96 6.90
C LYS A 214 3.94 9.05 5.86
N HIS A 215 2.67 9.33 5.56
CA HIS A 215 2.30 10.39 4.61
C HIS A 215 2.18 11.79 5.24
N ALA A 216 1.94 11.87 6.56
CA ALA A 216 1.92 13.15 7.29
C ALA A 216 3.34 13.70 7.56
N MET A 217 4.25 12.86 8.05
CA MET A 217 5.60 13.27 8.51
C MET A 217 6.49 14.03 7.49
N PRO A 218 6.41 13.79 6.16
CA PRO A 218 7.16 14.57 5.17
C PRO A 218 6.82 16.07 5.14
N ARG A 219 5.62 16.44 5.59
CA ARG A 219 5.11 17.83 5.56
C ARG A 219 5.46 18.64 6.82
N LEU A 220 6.10 18.03 7.81
CA LEU A 220 6.41 18.66 9.08
C LEU A 220 7.76 19.40 9.05
N GLU A 221 7.77 20.58 9.64
CA GLU A 221 8.91 21.45 9.82
C GLU A 221 9.40 21.48 11.27
N HIS A 222 8.46 21.59 12.22
CA HIS A 222 8.74 21.74 13.65
C HIS A 222 8.06 20.69 14.53
N ALA A 223 6.96 20.08 14.10
CA ALA A 223 6.29 19.01 14.84
C ALA A 223 7.07 17.68 14.75
N GLY A 224 7.09 16.92 15.84
CA GLY A 224 7.68 15.57 15.89
C GLY A 224 6.63 14.45 15.91
N ILE A 225 7.08 13.20 16.04
CA ILE A 225 6.17 12.05 16.14
C ILE A 225 5.23 12.12 17.35
N GLY A 226 5.68 12.73 18.45
CA GLY A 226 4.87 12.93 19.65
C GLY A 226 3.68 13.87 19.45
N ASP A 227 3.84 14.89 18.60
CA ASP A 227 2.79 15.84 18.24
C ASP A 227 1.73 15.17 17.37
N LEU A 228 2.15 14.44 16.33
CA LEU A 228 1.25 13.63 15.50
C LEU A 228 0.43 12.65 16.34
N MET A 229 1.05 11.93 17.28
CA MET A 229 0.34 10.95 18.11
C MET A 229 -0.66 11.60 19.08
N ARG A 230 -0.37 12.81 19.58
CA ARG A 230 -1.34 13.62 20.34
C ARG A 230 -2.52 14.02 19.44
N GLU A 231 -2.26 14.50 18.24
CA GLU A 231 -3.31 15.01 17.35
C GLU A 231 -4.16 13.88 16.75
N VAL A 232 -3.58 12.72 16.42
CA VAL A 232 -4.33 11.48 16.11
C VAL A 232 -5.31 11.14 17.25
N THR A 233 -4.90 11.31 18.51
CA THR A 233 -5.77 11.08 19.67
C THR A 233 -6.93 12.09 19.70
N LYS A 234 -6.67 13.39 19.45
CA LYS A 234 -7.72 14.41 19.37
C LYS A 234 -8.70 14.16 18.22
N LEU A 235 -8.20 13.92 17.00
CA LEU A 235 -9.03 13.61 15.83
C LEU A 235 -9.90 12.35 16.04
N THR A 236 -9.42 11.39 16.86
CA THR A 236 -10.19 10.22 17.28
C THR A 236 -11.29 10.57 18.29
N GLN A 237 -11.03 11.48 19.22
CA GLN A 237 -12.02 11.99 20.19
C GLN A 237 -13.11 12.84 19.51
N GLU A 238 -12.70 13.69 18.56
CA GLU A 238 -13.57 14.51 17.70
C GLU A 238 -14.43 13.67 16.72
N LYS A 239 -14.12 12.37 16.57
CA LYS A 239 -14.73 11.45 15.59
C LYS A 239 -14.50 11.84 14.13
N THR A 240 -13.50 12.69 13.86
CA THR A 240 -12.98 12.96 12.51
C THR A 240 -12.26 11.73 11.97
N LEU A 241 -11.46 11.10 12.84
CA LEU A 241 -10.78 9.83 12.62
C LEU A 241 -11.48 8.75 13.47
N LEU A 242 -11.60 7.53 12.94
CA LEU A 242 -12.36 6.43 13.53
C LEU A 242 -11.52 5.15 13.49
N VAL A 243 -11.55 4.37 14.57
CA VAL A 243 -10.86 3.08 14.63
C VAL A 243 -11.77 2.00 14.03
N ALA A 244 -11.57 1.68 12.76
CA ALA A 244 -12.32 0.65 12.02
C ALA A 244 -12.08 -0.75 12.61
N ALA A 245 -10.83 -1.09 12.95
CA ALA A 245 -10.50 -2.33 13.64
C ALA A 245 -9.21 -2.24 14.45
N ARG A 246 -9.19 -2.91 15.61
CA ARG A 246 -7.96 -3.19 16.37
C ARG A 246 -7.41 -4.58 16.04
N ALA A 247 -7.35 -4.90 14.75
CA ALA A 247 -6.90 -6.18 14.22
C ALA A 247 -5.48 -6.07 13.66
N GLY A 248 -4.60 -7.01 14.03
CA GLY A 248 -3.22 -7.02 13.58
C GLY A 248 -2.30 -6.03 14.30
N ILE A 249 -1.24 -5.63 13.59
CA ILE A 249 -0.03 -4.97 14.11
C ILE A 249 -0.18 -3.45 14.28
N SER A 250 -1.03 -2.81 13.46
CA SER A 250 -1.31 -1.38 13.52
C SER A 250 -2.83 -1.20 13.53
N PRO A 251 -3.40 -0.29 14.34
CA PRO A 251 -4.84 -0.04 14.31
C PRO A 251 -5.25 0.40 12.90
N LEU A 252 -6.30 -0.23 12.39
CA LEU A 252 -6.93 0.14 11.15
C LEU A 252 -7.89 1.29 11.41
N LEU A 253 -7.74 2.34 10.62
CA LEU A 253 -8.41 3.61 10.73
C LEU A 253 -9.28 3.84 9.49
N THR A 254 -10.32 4.64 9.66
CA THR A 254 -11.12 5.24 8.60
C THR A 254 -11.49 6.65 9.07
N ASP A 255 -11.93 7.53 8.18
CA ASP A 255 -12.40 8.86 8.56
C ASP A 255 -13.92 8.99 8.46
N ARG A 256 -14.45 10.08 8.99
CA ARG A 256 -15.88 10.37 9.02
C ARG A 256 -16.51 10.54 7.63
N GLU A 257 -15.78 11.12 6.68
CA GLU A 257 -16.31 11.47 5.34
C GLU A 257 -16.39 10.21 4.47
N THR A 258 -15.35 9.39 4.49
CA THR A 258 -15.32 8.05 3.89
C THR A 258 -16.46 7.18 4.42
N LEU A 259 -16.64 7.12 5.74
CA LEU A 259 -17.74 6.34 6.33
C LEU A 259 -19.13 6.91 6.00
N ALA A 260 -19.26 8.23 5.83
CA ALA A 260 -20.48 8.85 5.35
C ALA A 260 -20.77 8.46 3.89
N ALA A 261 -19.77 8.53 3.00
CA ALA A 261 -19.88 8.11 1.61
C ALA A 261 -20.27 6.62 1.47
N GLU A 262 -19.63 5.71 2.21
CA GLU A 262 -20.03 4.29 2.23
C GLU A 262 -21.49 4.10 2.68
N ARG A 263 -21.94 4.84 3.69
CA ARG A 263 -23.34 4.79 4.17
C ARG A 263 -24.33 5.33 3.13
N GLU A 264 -23.98 6.38 2.41
CA GLU A 264 -24.80 6.97 1.35
C GLU A 264 -24.89 6.07 0.11
N VAL A 265 -23.81 5.38 -0.26
CA VAL A 265 -23.83 4.32 -1.29
C VAL A 265 -24.79 3.20 -0.88
N ILE A 266 -24.70 2.71 0.37
CA ILE A 266 -25.61 1.66 0.89
C ILE A 266 -27.06 2.16 0.94
N ALA A 267 -27.30 3.42 1.34
CA ALA A 267 -28.62 4.02 1.37
C ALA A 267 -29.23 4.15 -0.03
N SER A 268 -28.43 4.60 -1.01
CA SER A 268 -28.82 4.70 -2.42
C SER A 268 -29.15 3.34 -3.00
N TRP A 269 -28.33 2.32 -2.73
CA TRP A 269 -28.61 0.93 -3.14
C TRP A 269 -29.90 0.37 -2.54
N ARG A 270 -30.17 0.66 -1.25
CA ARG A 270 -31.42 0.25 -0.59
C ARG A 270 -32.65 0.97 -1.16
N ALA A 271 -32.55 2.27 -1.42
CA ALA A 271 -33.63 3.06 -2.02
C ALA A 271 -33.93 2.60 -3.45
N GLY A 272 -32.90 2.29 -4.24
CA GLY A 272 -33.01 1.81 -5.62
C GLY A 272 -33.70 0.45 -5.77
N ARG A 273 -33.92 -0.32 -4.70
CA ARG A 273 -34.57 -1.66 -4.75
C ARG A 273 -36.04 -1.66 -5.20
N LYS A 274 -36.71 -0.50 -5.19
CA LYS A 274 -38.13 -0.35 -5.55
C LYS A 274 -38.35 0.70 -6.65
N ALA A 275 -37.39 0.84 -7.56
CA ALA A 275 -37.47 1.85 -8.62
C ALA A 275 -38.47 1.48 -9.74
N GLY A 276 -38.82 0.20 -9.87
CA GLY A 276 -39.71 -0.30 -10.90
C GLY A 276 -39.00 -1.21 -11.90
N GLU A 277 -39.78 -1.84 -12.76
CA GLU A 277 -39.29 -2.58 -13.92
C GLU A 277 -38.99 -1.61 -15.07
N LEU A 278 -38.09 -1.98 -15.97
CA LEU A 278 -37.94 -1.25 -17.24
C LEU A 278 -39.12 -1.59 -18.15
N ASP A 279 -39.59 -0.61 -18.90
CA ASP A 279 -40.55 -0.84 -19.98
C ASP A 279 -39.82 -1.55 -21.13
N LEU A 280 -39.99 -2.87 -21.21
CA LEU A 280 -39.38 -3.69 -22.24
C LEU A 280 -40.33 -3.95 -23.43
N HIS A 281 -41.44 -3.22 -23.59
CA HIS A 281 -42.42 -3.50 -24.64
C HIS A 281 -41.82 -3.45 -26.06
N GLY A 282 -40.79 -2.63 -26.32
CA GLY A 282 -40.09 -2.63 -27.61
C GLY A 282 -39.40 -3.95 -28.01
N LEU A 283 -39.15 -4.87 -27.05
CA LEU A 283 -38.58 -6.20 -27.33
C LEU A 283 -39.62 -7.24 -27.81
N ALA A 284 -40.92 -6.97 -27.66
CA ALA A 284 -41.97 -7.95 -27.88
C ALA A 284 -43.12 -7.39 -28.72
N ALA A 285 -43.59 -8.18 -29.69
CA ALA A 285 -44.83 -7.86 -30.40
C ALA A 285 -46.01 -7.75 -29.41
N GLU A 286 -46.96 -6.88 -29.69
CA GLU A 286 -48.14 -6.65 -28.86
C GLU A 286 -48.77 -7.98 -28.39
N LYS A 287 -49.03 -8.09 -27.09
CA LYS A 287 -49.54 -9.28 -26.36
C LYS A 287 -48.51 -10.36 -25.97
N ARG A 288 -47.20 -10.20 -26.22
CA ARG A 288 -46.18 -11.11 -25.67
C ARG A 288 -45.49 -10.53 -24.44
N ASP A 289 -45.22 -11.41 -23.48
CA ASP A 289 -44.42 -11.14 -22.28
C ASP A 289 -42.97 -10.77 -22.69
N PRO A 290 -42.49 -9.54 -22.39
CA PRO A 290 -41.15 -9.10 -22.79
C PRO A 290 -40.03 -9.91 -22.14
N ALA A 291 -40.20 -10.34 -20.88
CA ALA A 291 -39.17 -11.11 -20.17
C ALA A 291 -39.01 -12.51 -20.80
N LYS A 292 -40.11 -13.20 -21.11
CA LYS A 292 -40.06 -14.49 -21.83
C LYS A 292 -39.53 -14.35 -23.25
N THR A 293 -39.70 -13.18 -23.87
CA THR A 293 -39.16 -12.91 -25.21
C THR A 293 -37.64 -12.69 -25.14
N LEU A 294 -37.16 -11.93 -24.14
CA LEU A 294 -35.73 -11.78 -23.85
C LEU A 294 -35.06 -13.14 -23.54
N ASP A 295 -35.70 -14.00 -22.73
CA ASP A 295 -35.15 -15.31 -22.37
C ASP A 295 -34.85 -16.16 -23.62
N ARG A 296 -35.80 -16.26 -24.55
CA ARG A 296 -35.63 -16.97 -25.84
C ARG A 296 -34.56 -16.35 -26.73
N LEU A 297 -34.46 -15.02 -26.74
CA LEU A 297 -33.44 -14.29 -27.48
C LEU A 297 -32.03 -14.52 -26.89
N LEU A 298 -31.92 -14.67 -25.57
CA LEU A 298 -30.67 -15.01 -24.89
C LEU A 298 -30.27 -16.47 -25.12
N GLU A 299 -31.22 -17.42 -25.17
CA GLU A 299 -30.97 -18.82 -25.52
C GLU A 299 -30.30 -19.02 -26.90
N GLN A 300 -30.52 -18.09 -27.83
CA GLN A 300 -29.91 -18.09 -29.17
C GLN A 300 -28.48 -17.50 -29.19
N THR A 301 -27.97 -16.99 -28.06
CA THR A 301 -26.61 -16.42 -27.97
C THR A 301 -25.60 -17.42 -27.45
N SER A 302 -24.32 -17.24 -27.81
CA SER A 302 -23.20 -18.01 -27.26
C SER A 302 -22.79 -17.59 -25.84
N LEU A 303 -23.65 -16.88 -25.10
CA LEU A 303 -23.37 -16.43 -23.73
C LEU A 303 -23.43 -17.59 -22.74
N THR A 304 -22.47 -17.61 -21.81
CA THR A 304 -22.49 -18.54 -20.67
C THR A 304 -23.73 -18.31 -19.80
N PRO A 305 -24.21 -19.31 -19.02
CA PRO A 305 -25.41 -19.15 -18.20
C PRO A 305 -25.37 -17.91 -17.28
N GLY A 306 -24.25 -17.67 -16.60
CA GLY A 306 -24.09 -16.50 -15.73
C GLY A 306 -24.09 -15.16 -16.47
N GLN A 307 -23.66 -15.11 -17.73
CA GLN A 307 -23.77 -13.90 -18.56
C GLN A 307 -25.20 -13.69 -19.07
N ARG A 308 -25.93 -14.77 -19.39
CA ARG A 308 -27.36 -14.67 -19.73
C ARG A 308 -28.16 -14.16 -18.55
N ASP A 309 -27.92 -14.69 -17.35
CA ASP A 309 -28.52 -14.19 -16.11
C ASP A 309 -28.16 -12.72 -15.85
N ALA A 310 -26.92 -12.30 -16.12
CA ALA A 310 -26.51 -10.90 -15.98
C ALA A 310 -27.26 -9.95 -16.93
N VAL A 311 -27.41 -10.30 -18.22
CA VAL A 311 -28.19 -9.50 -19.18
C VAL A 311 -29.67 -9.50 -18.80
N ARG A 312 -30.20 -10.66 -18.42
CA ARG A 312 -31.60 -10.83 -17.97
C ARG A 312 -31.91 -9.93 -16.78
N VAL A 313 -31.19 -10.09 -15.66
CA VAL A 313 -31.36 -9.26 -14.45
C VAL A 313 -31.07 -7.79 -14.73
N GLY A 314 -30.12 -7.50 -15.62
CA GLY A 314 -29.84 -6.15 -16.10
C GLY A 314 -31.03 -5.46 -16.75
N LEU A 315 -31.89 -6.18 -17.48
CA LEU A 315 -33.07 -5.61 -18.15
C LEU A 315 -34.38 -5.83 -17.37
N THR A 316 -34.66 -7.04 -16.88
CA THR A 316 -35.93 -7.40 -16.22
C THR A 316 -35.93 -7.19 -14.71
N GLY A 317 -34.83 -6.73 -14.10
CA GLY A 317 -34.78 -6.46 -12.66
C GLY A 317 -35.78 -5.37 -12.22
N THR A 318 -36.10 -5.34 -10.93
CA THR A 318 -36.96 -4.30 -10.30
C THR A 318 -36.16 -3.20 -9.58
N SER A 319 -34.82 -3.32 -9.61
CA SER A 319 -33.90 -2.41 -8.93
C SER A 319 -33.25 -1.43 -9.91
N GLN A 320 -33.10 -0.16 -9.51
CA GLN A 320 -32.34 0.83 -10.27
C GLN A 320 -30.86 0.49 -10.34
N ILE A 321 -30.30 -0.18 -9.32
CA ILE A 321 -28.86 -0.47 -9.24
C ILE A 321 -28.68 -1.99 -9.24
N VAL A 322 -28.07 -2.51 -10.30
CA VAL A 322 -27.80 -3.94 -10.52
C VAL A 322 -26.29 -4.17 -10.46
N GLY A 323 -25.84 -5.16 -9.68
CA GLY A 323 -24.44 -5.58 -9.64
C GLY A 323 -24.23 -6.87 -10.42
N VAL A 324 -23.27 -6.87 -11.34
CA VAL A 324 -22.88 -8.02 -12.17
C VAL A 324 -21.44 -8.40 -11.85
N GLN A 325 -21.24 -9.58 -11.27
CA GLN A 325 -19.91 -10.12 -11.00
C GLN A 325 -19.38 -10.85 -12.25
N GLY A 326 -18.41 -10.25 -12.92
CA GLY A 326 -17.66 -10.87 -14.02
C GLY A 326 -16.41 -11.60 -13.50
N TYR A 327 -15.89 -12.52 -14.30
CA TYR A 327 -14.54 -13.08 -14.11
C TYR A 327 -13.63 -12.60 -15.24
N ALA A 328 -12.34 -12.40 -14.94
CA ALA A 328 -11.30 -12.08 -15.90
C ALA A 328 -11.35 -12.98 -17.15
N GLY A 329 -11.29 -12.39 -18.34
CA GLY A 329 -11.18 -13.12 -19.61
C GLY A 329 -12.41 -13.90 -20.07
N THR A 330 -13.58 -13.79 -19.40
CA THR A 330 -14.78 -14.57 -19.78
C THR A 330 -15.68 -13.93 -20.85
N GLY A 331 -15.24 -12.85 -21.51
CA GLY A 331 -16.02 -12.19 -22.57
C GLY A 331 -17.00 -11.12 -22.07
N LYS A 332 -16.59 -10.28 -21.11
CA LYS A 332 -17.37 -9.14 -20.61
C LYS A 332 -17.92 -8.26 -21.75
N THR A 333 -17.08 -7.90 -22.72
CA THR A 333 -17.45 -7.06 -23.88
C THR A 333 -18.65 -7.61 -24.64
N PHE A 334 -18.65 -8.91 -24.94
CA PHE A 334 -19.73 -9.58 -25.66
C PHE A 334 -21.05 -9.61 -24.87
N MET A 335 -20.98 -9.73 -23.55
CA MET A 335 -22.14 -9.60 -22.66
C MET A 335 -22.68 -8.16 -22.65
N ILE A 336 -21.81 -7.15 -22.55
CA ILE A 336 -22.21 -5.72 -22.52
C ILE A 336 -22.78 -5.28 -23.88
N ASP A 337 -22.22 -5.72 -24.99
CA ASP A 337 -22.78 -5.44 -26.32
C ASP A 337 -24.12 -6.17 -26.55
N THR A 338 -24.29 -7.39 -26.04
CA THR A 338 -25.58 -8.09 -26.08
C THR A 338 -26.63 -7.35 -25.24
N LEU A 339 -26.26 -6.85 -24.05
CA LEU A 339 -27.09 -5.99 -23.22
C LEU A 339 -27.49 -4.71 -23.96
N ARG A 340 -26.54 -4.03 -24.62
CA ARG A 340 -26.78 -2.85 -25.44
C ARG A 340 -27.81 -3.12 -26.53
N ARG A 341 -27.58 -4.16 -27.34
CA ARG A 341 -28.46 -4.53 -28.47
C ARG A 341 -29.90 -4.82 -28.06
N TYR A 342 -30.15 -5.34 -26.85
CA TYR A 342 -31.51 -5.58 -26.35
C TYR A 342 -32.11 -4.36 -25.62
N ALA A 343 -31.29 -3.54 -24.96
CA ALA A 343 -31.73 -2.25 -24.39
C ALA A 343 -32.17 -1.27 -25.49
N GLU A 344 -31.40 -1.12 -26.56
CA GLU A 344 -31.73 -0.25 -27.70
C GLU A 344 -33.05 -0.66 -28.38
N LYS A 345 -33.29 -1.97 -28.53
CA LYS A 345 -34.57 -2.50 -29.02
C LYS A 345 -35.76 -2.19 -28.10
N ALA A 346 -35.52 -2.08 -26.79
CA ALA A 346 -36.52 -1.61 -25.82
C ALA A 346 -36.62 -0.06 -25.76
N GLY A 347 -35.83 0.69 -26.54
CA GLY A 347 -35.85 2.15 -26.54
C GLY A 347 -34.95 2.81 -25.47
N TYR A 348 -33.98 2.07 -24.92
CA TYR A 348 -32.99 2.60 -23.98
C TYR A 348 -31.60 2.74 -24.61
N GLU A 349 -30.94 3.85 -24.32
CA GLU A 349 -29.55 4.12 -24.71
C GLU A 349 -28.59 3.74 -23.57
N LEU A 350 -27.42 3.18 -23.90
CA LEU A 350 -26.40 2.83 -22.92
C LEU A 350 -25.29 3.87 -22.84
N GLN A 351 -24.99 4.32 -21.62
CA GLN A 351 -23.85 5.20 -21.34
C GLN A 351 -22.77 4.42 -20.58
N GLY A 352 -21.57 4.32 -21.16
CA GLY A 352 -20.46 3.56 -20.58
C GLY A 352 -19.52 4.42 -19.74
N LEU A 353 -19.17 3.96 -18.53
CA LEU A 353 -18.15 4.55 -17.67
C LEU A 353 -17.14 3.47 -17.23
N ALA A 354 -15.86 3.86 -17.12
CA ALA A 354 -14.83 3.00 -16.52
C ALA A 354 -13.76 3.85 -15.79
N PRO A 355 -13.07 3.30 -14.78
CA PRO A 355 -12.15 4.06 -13.92
C PRO A 355 -10.76 4.32 -14.53
N SER A 356 -10.44 3.74 -15.69
CA SER A 356 -9.14 3.93 -16.37
C SER A 356 -9.29 4.00 -17.89
N GLY A 357 -8.38 4.71 -18.57
CA GLY A 357 -8.41 4.84 -20.03
C GLY A 357 -8.39 3.50 -20.77
N ARG A 358 -7.59 2.53 -20.31
CA ARG A 358 -7.55 1.17 -20.89
C ARG A 358 -8.87 0.40 -20.75
N ALA A 359 -9.57 0.59 -19.62
CA ALA A 359 -10.89 0.00 -19.43
C ALA A 359 -11.95 0.71 -20.29
N VAL A 360 -11.81 2.02 -20.51
CA VAL A 360 -12.66 2.76 -21.48
C VAL A 360 -12.42 2.27 -22.91
N GLU A 361 -11.17 2.06 -23.33
CA GLU A 361 -10.84 1.52 -24.66
C GLU A 361 -11.49 0.16 -24.90
N ALA A 362 -11.39 -0.76 -23.94
CA ALA A 362 -12.07 -2.06 -24.01
C ALA A 362 -13.61 -1.94 -23.99
N LEU A 363 -14.15 -1.01 -23.18
CA LEU A 363 -15.60 -0.77 -23.11
C LEU A 363 -16.15 -0.15 -24.41
N ARG A 364 -15.34 0.61 -25.16
CA ARG A 364 -15.72 1.22 -26.45
C ARG A 364 -16.02 0.21 -27.56
N GLU A 365 -15.47 -1.00 -27.48
CA GLU A 365 -15.85 -2.10 -28.38
C GLU A 365 -17.33 -2.48 -28.24
N ALA A 366 -17.93 -2.27 -27.07
CA ALA A 366 -19.34 -2.56 -26.79
C ALA A 366 -20.23 -1.30 -26.70
N ILE A 367 -19.70 -0.19 -26.20
CA ILE A 367 -20.40 1.10 -26.00
C ILE A 367 -19.51 2.23 -26.53
N PRO A 368 -19.63 2.65 -27.81
CA PRO A 368 -18.73 3.62 -28.43
C PRO A 368 -18.58 4.94 -27.68
N GLU A 369 -19.64 5.40 -26.99
CA GLU A 369 -19.64 6.64 -26.21
C GLU A 369 -18.97 6.52 -24.82
N ALA A 370 -18.30 5.41 -24.51
CA ALA A 370 -17.72 5.22 -23.19
C ALA A 370 -16.66 6.29 -22.83
N LYS A 371 -16.73 6.76 -21.57
CA LYS A 371 -15.89 7.83 -21.00
C LYS A 371 -15.26 7.37 -19.68
N THR A 372 -14.17 8.02 -19.27
CA THR A 372 -13.60 7.80 -17.93
C THR A 372 -14.55 8.35 -16.87
N LEU A 373 -14.77 7.62 -15.78
CA LEU A 373 -15.59 8.05 -14.65
C LEU A 373 -15.19 9.44 -14.14
N GLN A 374 -13.88 9.71 -14.04
CA GLN A 374 -13.36 10.97 -13.51
C GLN A 374 -13.74 12.17 -14.40
N SER A 375 -13.62 12.05 -15.72
CA SER A 375 -14.06 13.11 -16.67
C SER A 375 -15.56 13.40 -16.53
N TRP A 376 -16.39 12.35 -16.40
CA TRP A 376 -17.83 12.49 -16.22
C TRP A 376 -18.19 13.16 -14.88
N LEU A 377 -17.55 12.75 -13.78
CA LEU A 377 -17.70 13.40 -12.47
C LEU A 377 -17.19 14.85 -12.47
N MET A 378 -16.11 15.18 -13.20
CA MET A 378 -15.65 16.57 -13.32
C MET A 378 -16.63 17.44 -14.11
N GLN A 379 -17.30 16.90 -15.14
CA GLN A 379 -18.34 17.62 -15.87
C GLN A 379 -19.51 17.99 -14.95
N ILE A 380 -19.98 17.04 -14.12
CA ILE A 380 -21.03 17.26 -13.11
C ILE A 380 -20.61 18.31 -12.08
N ARG A 381 -19.39 18.18 -11.52
CA ARG A 381 -18.85 19.13 -10.53
C ARG A 381 -18.65 20.54 -11.08
N SER A 382 -18.51 20.69 -12.39
CA SER A 382 -18.40 21.98 -13.08
C SER A 382 -19.77 22.61 -13.41
N GLY A 383 -20.87 22.05 -12.90
CA GLY A 383 -22.23 22.51 -13.19
C GLY A 383 -22.77 22.09 -14.56
N GLY A 384 -22.05 21.25 -15.30
CA GLY A 384 -22.52 20.68 -16.55
C GLY A 384 -23.41 19.47 -16.32
N ASP A 385 -24.43 19.31 -17.17
CA ASP A 385 -25.19 18.07 -17.27
C ASP A 385 -24.54 17.17 -18.35
N PRO A 386 -23.88 16.05 -17.97
CA PRO A 386 -23.27 15.14 -18.93
C PRO A 386 -24.27 14.19 -19.61
N VAL A 387 -25.56 14.33 -19.29
CA VAL A 387 -26.66 13.46 -19.76
C VAL A 387 -27.61 14.28 -20.63
N GLY A 388 -28.04 15.44 -20.15
CA GLY A 388 -29.04 16.27 -20.80
C GLY A 388 -30.44 15.71 -20.66
N GLN A 389 -31.34 16.15 -21.53
CA GLN A 389 -32.72 15.66 -21.56
C GLN A 389 -32.77 14.17 -21.95
N GLY A 390 -33.64 13.39 -21.29
CA GLY A 390 -33.86 11.97 -21.62
C GLY A 390 -33.11 10.94 -20.77
N ALA A 391 -32.50 11.34 -19.65
CA ALA A 391 -31.86 10.42 -18.70
C ALA A 391 -32.75 9.23 -18.27
N ASN A 392 -34.07 9.42 -18.20
CA ASN A 392 -35.06 8.36 -17.93
C ASN A 392 -35.16 7.27 -19.01
N ARG A 393 -34.52 7.44 -20.16
CA ARG A 393 -34.30 6.41 -21.19
C ARG A 393 -32.85 5.96 -21.30
N ARG A 394 -32.01 6.25 -20.30
CA ARG A 394 -30.60 5.81 -20.26
C ARG A 394 -30.31 4.77 -19.20
N ILE A 395 -29.48 3.81 -19.59
CA ILE A 395 -28.89 2.78 -18.71
C ILE A 395 -27.40 3.09 -18.58
N LEU A 396 -26.96 3.42 -17.37
CA LEU A 396 -25.56 3.66 -17.06
C LEU A 396 -24.85 2.32 -16.81
N VAL A 397 -23.80 2.01 -17.55
CA VAL A 397 -22.96 0.81 -17.33
C VAL A 397 -21.60 1.25 -16.83
N VAL A 398 -21.20 0.77 -15.65
CA VAL A 398 -19.88 1.05 -15.05
C VAL A 398 -19.07 -0.24 -15.07
N ASP A 399 -18.03 -0.34 -15.90
CA ASP A 399 -17.11 -1.49 -15.87
C ASP A 399 -15.92 -1.23 -14.94
N GLU A 400 -15.33 -2.31 -14.43
CA GLU A 400 -14.40 -2.36 -13.31
C GLU A 400 -14.84 -1.54 -12.10
N ALA A 401 -16.14 -1.59 -11.77
CA ALA A 401 -16.75 -0.91 -10.64
C ALA A 401 -16.12 -1.30 -9.27
N GLY A 402 -15.41 -2.42 -9.18
CA GLY A 402 -14.61 -2.80 -8.01
C GLY A 402 -13.40 -1.88 -7.74
N MET A 403 -12.97 -1.12 -8.75
CA MET A 403 -11.90 -0.11 -8.69
C MET A 403 -12.42 1.33 -8.52
N VAL A 404 -13.72 1.53 -8.29
CA VAL A 404 -14.31 2.84 -8.02
C VAL A 404 -14.31 3.08 -6.50
N SER A 405 -13.88 4.27 -6.07
CA SER A 405 -13.92 4.63 -4.65
C SER A 405 -15.35 4.88 -4.15
N ALA A 406 -15.57 4.79 -2.84
CA ALA A 406 -16.86 5.03 -2.20
C ALA A 406 -17.36 6.48 -2.41
N SER A 407 -16.46 7.46 -2.50
CA SER A 407 -16.79 8.87 -2.79
C SER A 407 -17.20 9.06 -4.25
N GLU A 408 -16.45 8.50 -5.21
CA GLU A 408 -16.83 8.50 -6.64
C GLU A 408 -18.16 7.74 -6.87
N MET A 409 -18.36 6.61 -6.19
CA MET A 409 -19.59 5.82 -6.27
C MET A 409 -20.78 6.56 -5.64
N ARG A 410 -20.59 7.26 -4.52
CA ARG A 410 -21.61 8.14 -3.93
C ARG A 410 -22.02 9.20 -4.94
N ASP A 411 -21.05 9.92 -5.52
CA ASP A 411 -21.32 11.00 -6.46
C ASP A 411 -22.04 10.46 -7.71
N LEU A 412 -21.60 9.31 -8.25
CA LEU A 412 -22.24 8.65 -9.38
C LEU A 412 -23.68 8.22 -9.09
N LEU A 413 -23.92 7.53 -7.97
CA LEU A 413 -25.27 7.04 -7.63
C LEU A 413 -26.22 8.18 -7.27
N SER A 414 -25.70 9.23 -6.61
CA SER A 414 -26.46 10.45 -6.30
C SER A 414 -26.88 11.16 -7.59
N HIS A 415 -25.95 11.40 -8.51
CA HIS A 415 -26.26 12.01 -9.80
C HIS A 415 -27.17 11.13 -10.67
N ALA A 416 -26.88 9.83 -10.77
CA ALA A 416 -27.70 8.91 -11.57
C ALA A 416 -29.16 8.85 -11.07
N ARG A 417 -29.37 8.94 -9.75
CA ARG A 417 -30.70 9.03 -9.16
C ARG A 417 -31.33 10.41 -9.38
N GLY A 418 -30.57 11.49 -9.23
CA GLY A 418 -31.05 12.88 -9.37
C GLY A 418 -31.45 13.22 -10.81
N ALA A 419 -30.68 12.77 -11.80
CA ALA A 419 -31.03 12.88 -13.22
C ALA A 419 -32.15 11.89 -13.63
N GLY A 420 -32.44 10.88 -12.81
CA GLY A 420 -33.51 9.91 -13.06
C GLY A 420 -33.15 8.83 -14.08
N PHE A 421 -31.90 8.34 -14.09
CA PHE A 421 -31.49 7.21 -14.93
C PHE A 421 -32.41 6.00 -14.73
N ALA A 422 -32.79 5.36 -15.84
CA ALA A 422 -33.63 4.17 -15.82
C ALA A 422 -32.97 3.04 -15.02
N ARG A 423 -31.65 2.87 -15.19
CA ARG A 423 -30.85 1.87 -14.48
C ARG A 423 -29.36 2.21 -14.43
N VAL A 424 -28.68 1.69 -13.42
CA VAL A 424 -27.23 1.65 -13.25
C VAL A 424 -26.80 0.20 -13.10
N ILE A 425 -25.86 -0.25 -13.93
CA ILE A 425 -25.34 -1.61 -13.95
C ILE A 425 -23.85 -1.55 -13.63
N LEU A 426 -23.48 -2.06 -12.46
CA LEU A 426 -22.10 -2.10 -11.96
C LEU A 426 -21.48 -3.45 -12.32
N VAL A 427 -20.56 -3.46 -13.28
CA VAL A 427 -19.81 -4.64 -13.72
C VAL A 427 -18.41 -4.61 -13.11
N GLY A 428 -17.92 -5.75 -12.60
CA GLY A 428 -16.56 -5.85 -12.10
C GLY A 428 -16.17 -7.27 -11.69
N ASP A 429 -14.86 -7.52 -11.57
CA ASP A 429 -14.34 -8.76 -10.97
C ASP A 429 -13.89 -8.48 -9.52
N VAL A 430 -14.23 -9.39 -8.59
CA VAL A 430 -13.83 -9.33 -7.18
C VAL A 430 -12.43 -9.94 -6.96
N LYS A 431 -11.87 -10.62 -7.97
CA LYS A 431 -10.54 -11.26 -7.93
C LYS A 431 -9.47 -10.51 -8.74
N GLN A 432 -9.84 -9.62 -9.67
CA GLN A 432 -8.85 -8.78 -10.34
C GLN A 432 -8.48 -7.58 -9.47
N LEU A 433 -7.45 -7.81 -8.66
CA LEU A 433 -6.67 -6.82 -7.91
C LEU A 433 -7.40 -6.20 -6.71
N ASP A 434 -6.71 -6.20 -5.56
CA ASP A 434 -7.01 -5.30 -4.45
C ASP A 434 -6.90 -3.86 -4.98
N ALA A 435 -8.06 -3.25 -5.29
CA ALA A 435 -8.07 -1.98 -6.00
C ALA A 435 -7.43 -0.86 -5.18
N VAL A 436 -6.80 0.08 -5.90
CA VAL A 436 -6.10 1.25 -5.36
C VAL A 436 -7.11 2.37 -5.00
N SER A 437 -8.34 2.04 -4.64
CA SER A 437 -9.49 2.96 -4.49
C SER A 437 -10.25 2.73 -3.18
N ALA A 438 -10.72 3.80 -2.56
CA ALA A 438 -11.23 3.76 -1.19
C ALA A 438 -12.60 3.08 -1.05
N GLY A 439 -12.64 1.83 -0.62
CA GLY A 439 -13.86 1.15 -0.20
C GLY A 439 -14.63 0.51 -1.35
N HIS A 440 -14.55 -0.82 -1.42
CA HIS A 440 -15.14 -1.60 -2.51
C HIS A 440 -16.68 -1.61 -2.45
N ALA A 441 -17.31 -0.68 -3.15
CA ALA A 441 -18.77 -0.59 -3.25
C ALA A 441 -19.45 -1.85 -3.82
N CYS A 442 -18.73 -2.64 -4.63
CA CYS A 442 -19.26 -3.85 -5.27
C CYS A 442 -19.36 -5.10 -4.36
N ARG A 443 -18.99 -5.01 -3.07
CA ARG A 443 -19.16 -6.14 -2.15
C ARG A 443 -20.55 -6.06 -1.47
N PRO A 444 -21.54 -6.89 -1.84
CA PRO A 444 -22.83 -6.87 -1.17
C PRO A 444 -22.65 -7.24 0.32
N PRO A 445 -23.47 -6.67 1.23
CA PRO A 445 -23.40 -6.99 2.66
C PRO A 445 -23.80 -8.44 2.90
N ALA A 446 -22.81 -9.34 2.95
CA ALA A 446 -23.01 -10.70 3.39
C ALA A 446 -23.52 -10.68 4.84
N PRO A 447 -24.67 -11.32 5.15
CA PRO A 447 -25.15 -11.35 6.51
C PRO A 447 -24.19 -12.18 7.37
N CYS A 448 -23.50 -11.53 8.31
CA CYS A 448 -22.80 -12.20 9.42
C CYS A 448 -23.81 -12.80 10.43
N ALA A 449 -24.72 -13.63 9.93
CA ALA A 449 -25.61 -14.44 10.73
C ALA A 449 -24.90 -15.75 11.10
N ARG A 450 -24.15 -15.74 12.21
CA ARG A 450 -23.79 -16.99 12.92
C ARG A 450 -25.05 -17.62 13.51
N ARG A 451 -25.90 -18.23 12.67
CA ARG A 451 -26.94 -19.15 13.16
C ARG A 451 -26.25 -20.44 13.61
N ARG A 452 -26.10 -20.61 14.92
CA ARG A 452 -25.93 -21.93 15.51
C ARG A 452 -27.25 -22.68 15.30
N HIS A 453 -27.28 -23.67 14.42
CA HIS A 453 -28.25 -24.75 14.51
C HIS A 453 -27.48 -26.06 14.61
N ALA A 454 -27.68 -26.75 15.73
CA ALA A 454 -27.42 -28.18 15.83
C ALA A 454 -28.58 -28.93 15.16
N GLY A 455 -28.30 -30.13 14.64
CA GLY A 455 -29.25 -30.94 13.87
C GLY A 455 -28.53 -31.55 12.68
N GLY A 456 -28.21 -32.84 12.76
CA GLY A 456 -27.32 -33.50 11.80
C GLY A 456 -28.05 -34.36 10.78
N ALA A 457 -27.44 -34.50 9.60
CA ALA A 457 -27.45 -35.68 8.75
C ALA A 457 -26.16 -35.61 7.92
N GLY A 458 -25.31 -36.65 7.99
CA GLY A 458 -23.98 -36.63 7.36
C GLY A 458 -23.98 -37.07 5.90
N TRP A 459 -22.81 -37.07 5.26
CA TRP A 459 -22.31 -37.94 4.16
C TRP A 459 -20.94 -37.36 3.68
N PRO A 460 -20.01 -38.14 3.10
CA PRO A 460 -19.03 -38.94 3.83
C PRO A 460 -17.59 -38.37 3.79
N HIS A 461 -16.69 -38.95 4.60
CA HIS A 461 -15.26 -38.64 4.60
C HIS A 461 -14.57 -38.89 3.25
N ARG A 462 -13.77 -37.91 2.78
CA ARG A 462 -12.55 -38.18 2.01
C ARG A 462 -11.34 -37.55 2.71
N SER A 463 -10.25 -38.31 2.77
CA SER A 463 -9.03 -37.98 3.49
C SER A 463 -8.06 -37.14 2.64
N HIS A 464 -7.64 -35.99 3.16
CA HIS A 464 -6.49 -35.25 2.63
C HIS A 464 -5.36 -35.20 3.66
N ARG A 465 -4.21 -35.79 3.29
CA ARG A 465 -2.94 -35.61 4.00
C ARG A 465 -2.41 -34.17 3.77
N PRO A 466 -1.68 -33.58 4.73
CA PRO A 466 -1.04 -32.28 4.53
C PRO A 466 0.16 -32.39 3.56
N PRO A 467 0.45 -31.34 2.76
CA PRO A 467 1.58 -31.34 1.84
C PRO A 467 2.91 -31.21 2.60
N GLY A 468 3.85 -32.10 2.27
CA GLY A 468 5.20 -32.12 2.83
C GLY A 468 6.15 -31.12 2.17
N ARG A 469 7.24 -30.83 2.88
CA ARG A 469 8.35 -29.93 2.48
C ARG A 469 8.88 -30.23 1.07
N TYR A 470 8.98 -29.21 0.22
CA TYR A 470 9.73 -29.29 -1.02
C TYR A 470 11.24 -29.40 -0.74
N LYS A 471 11.89 -30.40 -1.36
CA LYS A 471 13.34 -30.43 -1.61
C LYS A 471 13.59 -30.10 -3.09
N ALA A 472 14.73 -29.47 -3.39
CA ALA A 472 15.12 -29.11 -4.74
C ALA A 472 15.40 -30.35 -5.63
N PRO A 473 15.15 -30.27 -6.95
CA PRO A 473 15.52 -31.33 -7.88
C PRO A 473 16.97 -31.17 -8.36
N HIS A 474 17.78 -32.22 -8.20
CA HIS A 474 18.94 -32.44 -9.06
C HIS A 474 18.49 -33.23 -10.29
N SER A 475 18.84 -32.75 -11.47
CA SER A 475 18.71 -33.47 -12.73
C SER A 475 20.09 -33.95 -13.19
N CYS A 476 20.25 -35.27 -13.34
CA CYS A 476 21.40 -35.88 -14.00
C CYS A 476 20.93 -36.49 -15.32
N HIS A 477 21.48 -36.02 -16.43
CA HIS A 477 21.68 -36.81 -17.64
C HIS A 477 23.15 -36.61 -18.02
N GLY A 478 23.87 -37.69 -18.31
CA GLY A 478 25.32 -37.65 -18.55
C GLY A 478 25.67 -38.22 -19.91
N HIS A 479 26.93 -38.01 -20.32
CA HIS A 479 27.67 -38.89 -21.23
C HIS A 479 29.16 -38.53 -21.23
N GLY A 480 30.03 -39.54 -21.35
CA GLY A 480 31.41 -39.40 -21.85
C GLY A 480 32.55 -39.57 -20.84
N GLY A 481 33.48 -40.49 -21.15
CA GLY A 481 34.87 -40.46 -20.64
C GLY A 481 35.29 -41.60 -19.72
N CYS A 482 35.75 -42.72 -20.29
CA CYS A 482 36.46 -43.77 -19.56
C CYS A 482 37.97 -43.47 -19.47
N HIS A 483 38.63 -43.83 -18.36
CA HIS A 483 39.96 -44.47 -18.27
C HIS A 483 40.28 -44.75 -16.77
N GLY A 484 40.93 -45.87 -16.43
CA GLY A 484 41.30 -46.27 -15.05
C GLY A 484 42.82 -46.43 -14.86
N PRO A 485 43.33 -47.32 -13.98
CA PRO A 485 42.71 -47.98 -12.82
C PRO A 485 43.63 -47.86 -11.54
N PRO A 486 43.85 -48.82 -10.59
CA PRO A 486 43.83 -48.48 -9.14
C PRO A 486 45.08 -48.90 -8.30
N ARG A 487 45.11 -48.58 -6.98
CA ARG A 487 45.81 -49.41 -5.95
C ARG A 487 45.50 -49.10 -4.47
N ASN A 488 45.11 -50.17 -3.75
CA ASN A 488 45.45 -50.60 -2.38
C ASN A 488 45.34 -49.70 -1.12
N GLY A 489 44.64 -50.24 -0.09
CA GLY A 489 44.78 -49.88 1.33
C GLY A 489 43.68 -50.54 2.20
N ARG A 490 43.99 -51.59 2.97
CA ARG A 490 43.01 -52.38 3.77
C ARG A 490 42.81 -51.85 5.22
N PRO A 491 41.71 -52.21 5.92
CA PRO A 491 41.26 -51.56 7.17
C PRO A 491 41.32 -52.46 8.44
N ARG A 492 41.02 -51.89 9.63
CA ARG A 492 40.32 -52.44 10.85
C ARG A 492 40.87 -51.86 12.19
N PRO A 493 40.22 -52.06 13.36
CA PRO A 493 38.77 -52.21 13.67
C PRO A 493 38.32 -51.32 14.88
N ALA A 494 37.12 -51.57 15.42
CA ALA A 494 36.52 -50.84 16.56
C ALA A 494 36.44 -51.67 17.87
N THR A 495 36.35 -50.99 19.01
CA THR A 495 35.91 -51.48 20.34
C THR A 495 35.13 -50.33 21.04
N ALA A 496 33.85 -50.49 21.38
CA ALA A 496 33.28 -51.10 22.60
C ALA A 496 32.97 -50.08 23.73
N SER A 497 31.72 -50.10 24.21
CA SER A 497 31.15 -49.39 25.37
C SER A 497 30.72 -50.45 26.42
N PRO A 498 30.02 -50.19 27.56
CA PRO A 498 29.68 -48.96 28.28
C PRO A 498 29.93 -49.04 29.82
N ARG A 499 29.56 -48.02 30.62
CA ARG A 499 28.99 -48.19 32.00
C ARG A 499 28.33 -46.90 32.55
N GLN A 500 27.59 -47.03 33.66
CA GLN A 500 26.54 -46.09 34.13
C GLN A 500 26.87 -45.42 35.50
N ARG A 501 26.47 -44.14 35.68
CA ARG A 501 25.94 -43.47 36.92
C ARG A 501 26.81 -43.51 38.22
N PRO A 502 26.49 -42.78 39.33
CA PRO A 502 25.29 -42.00 39.68
C PRO A 502 25.54 -40.53 40.18
N CYS A 503 24.48 -39.90 40.74
CA CYS A 503 24.42 -38.53 41.27
C CYS A 503 24.76 -38.42 42.77
N ALA A 504 25.11 -37.23 43.28
CA ALA A 504 24.71 -36.66 44.60
C ALA A 504 25.36 -35.24 44.85
N PRO A 505 24.91 -34.45 45.87
CA PRO A 505 25.11 -32.99 45.95
C PRO A 505 26.12 -32.59 47.08
N PRO A 506 26.29 -31.31 47.51
CA PRO A 506 25.32 -30.53 48.30
C PRO A 506 25.15 -29.09 47.70
N ALA A 507 24.72 -27.98 48.34
CA ALA A 507 24.31 -27.64 49.73
C ALA A 507 23.32 -26.43 49.72
N SER A 508 22.98 -25.87 50.90
CA SER A 508 22.34 -24.55 51.06
C SER A 508 22.90 -23.77 52.27
N SER A 509 22.89 -22.43 52.21
CA SER A 509 22.57 -21.47 53.30
C SER A 509 23.52 -20.26 53.51
N ARG A 510 22.89 -19.08 53.59
CA ARG A 510 23.15 -17.89 54.43
C ARG A 510 24.60 -17.36 54.59
N ARG A 511 24.81 -16.13 54.10
CA ARG A 511 24.72 -14.93 54.97
C ARG A 511 23.92 -13.84 54.28
#